data_AF-A0A0C9U159-F1
#
_entry.id   AF-A0A0C9U159-F1
#
_cell.length_a   1.000
_cell.length_b   1.000
_cell.length_c   1.000
_cell.angle_alpha   90.00
_cell.angle_beta   90.00
_cell.angle_gamma   90.00
#
_symmetry.space_group_name_H-M   'P 1'
#
loop_
_entity.id
_entity.type
_entity.pdbx_description
1 polymer ?
#
loop_
_entity_poly.entity_id
_entity_poly.type
_entity_poly.pdbx_seq_one_letter_code
_entity_poly.pdbx_strand_id
1 'polypeptide(L)'
;MVTPANISSVNVMETVQPIQVQTDESIAPPSAQVSSYLVSRLILKHYAPHILMPYKGIVCLICQNALAPSGLPDHLQEKHTLSILSEDTLDLKALWNEFEVVRDMKNVPRIPGRQPPLPGIHIIKGLFCQHCEQSVQKTGSMRKHWYVDHAHDKTPFSEDYVYCRINMQLLLSSARRYFEVMLPFAFPQRDPWEMYLEQHDSKISTELTVYLTPMLSEVPPLQKDTGWHLFFTDVIISPRKMDEYLVWIVLPPHNVLDGWETHLKGKIVDYVRE
;
A
#
# COMPACT_ATOMS: atom_id res chain seq x y z
N MET A 1 54.65 36.32 63.48
CA MET A 1 53.66 35.25 63.23
C MET A 1 52.43 35.94 62.66
N VAL A 2 52.30 36.07 61.34
CA VAL A 2 51.58 35.13 60.42
C VAL A 2 50.10 35.11 60.82
N THR A 3 49.07 35.56 60.07
CA THR A 3 48.84 36.07 58.70
C THR A 3 47.39 36.62 58.69
N PRO A 4 47.01 37.59 57.83
CA PRO A 4 45.61 37.97 57.63
C PRO A 4 44.88 37.03 56.65
N ALA A 5 43.57 36.88 56.86
CA ALA A 5 42.68 36.06 56.04
C ALA A 5 42.33 36.78 54.71
N ASN A 6 42.41 35.99 53.64
CA ASN A 6 42.36 36.40 52.25
C ASN A 6 40.91 36.53 51.75
N ILE A 7 40.60 37.63 51.08
CA ILE A 7 39.38 37.86 50.30
C ILE A 7 39.61 37.21 48.93
N SER A 8 38.80 36.20 48.57
CA SER A 8 38.85 35.57 47.26
C SER A 8 37.64 35.99 46.44
N SER A 9 37.88 36.86 45.47
CA SER A 9 36.98 37.28 44.40
C SER A 9 36.87 36.19 43.34
N VAL A 10 35.65 35.69 43.11
CA VAL A 10 35.33 34.72 42.06
C VAL A 10 35.13 35.47 40.73
N ASN A 11 36.03 35.22 39.78
CA ASN A 11 35.85 35.57 38.37
C ASN A 11 34.91 34.55 37.71
N VAL A 12 33.79 35.02 37.18
CA VAL A 12 32.94 34.25 36.25
C VAL A 12 33.38 34.59 34.84
N MET A 13 34.12 33.69 34.19
CA MET A 13 34.31 33.72 32.73
C MET A 13 33.08 33.08 32.08
N GLU A 14 32.27 33.90 31.41
CA GLU A 14 31.23 33.44 30.49
C GLU A 14 31.89 32.87 29.23
N THR A 15 31.76 31.55 29.06
CA THR A 15 32.14 30.85 27.83
C THR A 15 30.99 30.97 26.84
N VAL A 16 31.16 31.83 25.83
CA VAL A 16 30.25 31.94 24.68
C VAL A 16 30.34 30.66 23.84
N GLN A 17 29.25 29.89 23.79
CA GLN A 17 29.12 28.75 22.89
C GLN A 17 28.75 29.21 21.47
N PRO A 18 29.31 28.59 20.42
CA PRO A 18 28.96 28.94 19.04
C PRO A 18 27.55 28.45 18.68
N ILE A 19 26.80 29.35 18.04
CA ILE A 19 25.48 29.13 17.46
C ILE A 19 25.57 28.02 16.41
N GLN A 20 24.91 26.89 16.67
CA GLN A 20 24.74 25.85 15.66
C GLN A 20 23.64 26.25 14.68
N VAL A 21 24.03 26.40 13.42
CA VAL A 21 23.12 26.58 12.28
C VAL A 21 22.38 25.26 12.06
N GLN A 22 21.08 25.25 12.34
CA GLN A 22 20.19 24.14 12.00
C GLN A 22 20.06 24.06 10.49
N THR A 23 20.59 22.99 9.90
CA THR A 23 20.34 22.61 8.52
C THR A 23 18.94 22.02 8.42
N ASP A 24 18.09 22.66 7.60
CA ASP A 24 16.73 22.20 7.29
C ASP A 24 16.71 20.71 6.90
N GLU A 25 15.90 19.95 7.63
CA GLU A 25 15.51 18.59 7.28
C GLU A 25 14.81 18.60 5.92
N SER A 26 15.53 18.11 4.92
CA SER A 26 15.00 17.71 3.62
C SER A 26 13.83 16.73 3.83
N ILE A 27 12.61 17.23 3.69
CA ILE A 27 11.39 16.42 3.60
C ILE A 27 11.50 15.57 2.33
N ALA A 28 11.94 14.33 2.49
CA ALA A 28 11.88 13.33 1.43
C ALA A 28 10.41 13.10 1.05
N PRO A 29 10.09 12.90 -0.24
CA PRO A 29 8.72 12.58 -0.67
C PRO A 29 8.26 11.28 0.00
N PRO A 30 6.95 11.09 0.22
CA PRO A 30 6.43 9.94 0.95
C PRO A 30 6.83 8.67 0.22
N SER A 31 7.86 8.00 0.75
CA SER A 31 8.29 6.69 0.30
C SER A 31 7.08 5.77 0.37
N ALA A 32 6.80 5.06 -0.74
CA ALA A 32 5.79 4.02 -0.83
C ALA A 32 5.63 3.32 0.52
N GLN A 33 4.46 3.47 1.15
CA GLN A 33 4.16 2.85 2.43
C GLN A 33 4.49 1.37 2.30
N VAL A 34 5.63 0.98 2.86
CA VAL A 34 6.00 -0.42 3.04
C VAL A 34 4.84 -0.97 3.84
N SER A 35 3.99 -1.76 3.19
CA SER A 35 2.84 -2.37 3.83
C SER A 35 3.39 -3.04 5.08
N SER A 36 3.05 -2.50 6.25
CA SER A 36 3.61 -2.89 7.56
C SER A 36 3.41 -4.37 7.88
N TYR A 37 2.62 -5.04 7.04
CA TYR A 37 2.27 -6.44 7.10
C TYR A 37 3.23 -7.35 6.32
N LEU A 38 4.03 -6.86 5.37
CA LEU A 38 4.99 -7.70 4.63
C LEU A 38 6.44 -7.29 4.91
N VAL A 39 7.16 -8.14 5.64
CA VAL A 39 8.60 -7.98 5.79
C VAL A 39 9.29 -8.47 4.54
N SER A 40 10.08 -7.57 3.95
CA SER A 40 10.89 -7.83 2.75
C SER A 40 12.36 -7.61 3.07
N ARG A 41 13.18 -8.66 2.92
CA ARG A 41 14.65 -8.62 3.02
C ARG A 41 15.25 -9.03 1.68
N LEU A 42 16.49 -8.66 1.40
CA LEU A 42 17.14 -8.97 0.11
C LEU A 42 17.12 -10.48 -0.20
N ILE A 43 17.45 -11.32 0.78
CA ILE A 43 17.40 -12.78 0.64
C ILE A 43 15.99 -13.32 0.38
N LEU A 44 14.97 -12.71 0.99
CA LEU A 44 13.56 -13.05 0.72
C LEU A 44 13.15 -12.61 -0.68
N LYS A 45 13.58 -11.43 -1.14
CA LYS A 45 13.31 -10.96 -2.50
C LYS A 45 13.93 -11.88 -3.57
N HIS A 46 15.10 -12.47 -3.30
CA HIS A 46 15.78 -13.39 -4.23
C HIS A 46 14.89 -14.57 -4.62
N TYR A 47 14.14 -15.14 -3.68
CA TYR A 47 13.28 -16.31 -3.92
C TYR A 47 11.79 -15.95 -4.11
N ALA A 48 11.45 -14.66 -4.00
CA ALA A 48 10.10 -14.10 -3.94
C ALA A 48 9.17 -14.43 -2.74
N PRO A 49 9.56 -15.10 -1.62
CA PRO A 49 8.75 -15.10 -0.41
C PRO A 49 8.82 -13.77 0.34
N HIS A 50 7.81 -13.48 1.16
CA HIS A 50 7.80 -12.42 2.16
C HIS A 50 7.31 -13.00 3.49
N ILE A 51 7.61 -12.35 4.61
CA ILE A 51 7.03 -12.74 5.91
C ILE A 51 5.81 -11.87 6.17
N LEU A 52 4.66 -12.51 6.35
CA LEU A 52 3.38 -11.87 6.65
C LEU A 52 3.20 -11.67 8.15
N MET A 53 3.33 -10.43 8.59
CA MET A 53 3.01 -9.97 9.94
C MET A 53 1.53 -9.54 10.01
N PRO A 54 0.85 -9.69 11.17
CA PRO A 54 1.34 -10.25 12.43
C PRO A 54 1.27 -11.78 12.49
N TYR A 55 0.90 -12.47 11.40
CA TYR A 55 0.65 -13.92 11.39
C TYR A 55 1.93 -14.78 11.40
N LYS A 56 3.09 -14.15 11.20
CA LYS A 56 4.42 -14.78 11.20
C LYS A 56 4.50 -15.97 10.24
N GLY A 57 3.80 -15.88 9.11
CA GLY A 57 3.79 -16.90 8.05
C GLY A 57 4.61 -16.46 6.85
N ILE A 58 5.12 -17.41 6.06
CA ILE A 58 5.81 -17.08 4.81
C ILE A 58 4.77 -17.05 3.69
N VAL A 59 4.79 -16.02 2.84
CA VAL A 59 3.90 -15.92 1.67
C VAL A 59 4.76 -15.86 0.42
N CYS A 60 4.56 -16.81 -0.50
CA CYS A 60 5.15 -16.76 -1.83
C CYS A 60 4.37 -15.76 -2.68
N LEU A 61 5.00 -14.69 -3.16
CA LEU A 61 4.30 -13.67 -3.97
C LEU A 61 3.96 -14.13 -5.40
N ILE A 62 4.65 -15.15 -5.91
CA ILE A 62 4.39 -15.69 -7.26
C ILE A 62 3.08 -16.50 -7.26
N CYS A 63 2.96 -17.48 -6.35
CA CYS A 63 1.74 -18.29 -6.23
C CYS A 63 0.67 -17.67 -5.33
N GLN A 64 1.01 -16.62 -4.59
CA GLN A 64 0.16 -15.97 -3.59
C GLN A 64 -0.37 -16.95 -2.52
N ASN A 65 0.49 -17.87 -2.08
CA ASN A 65 0.20 -18.91 -1.11
C ASN A 65 1.05 -18.75 0.15
N ALA A 66 0.45 -18.99 1.32
CA ALA A 66 1.21 -19.05 2.56
C ALA A 66 1.74 -20.46 2.87
N LEU A 67 2.93 -20.51 3.47
CA LEU A 67 3.76 -21.69 3.65
C LEU A 67 4.42 -21.66 5.04
N ALA A 68 4.69 -22.86 5.57
CA ALA A 68 5.63 -23.04 6.67
C ALA A 68 7.08 -22.94 6.14
N PRO A 69 8.05 -22.57 6.99
CA PRO A 69 9.48 -22.62 6.64
C PRO A 69 9.93 -23.96 6.06
N SER A 70 9.45 -25.07 6.63
CA SER A 70 9.80 -26.42 6.17
C SER A 70 9.27 -26.77 4.79
N GLY A 71 8.16 -26.16 4.35
CA GLY A 71 7.58 -26.39 3.03
C GLY A 71 8.07 -25.43 1.95
N LEU A 72 8.88 -24.42 2.31
CA LEU A 72 9.39 -23.44 1.36
C LEU A 72 10.34 -24.07 0.31
N PRO A 73 11.33 -24.90 0.67
CA PRO A 73 12.24 -25.50 -0.32
C PRO A 73 11.48 -26.33 -1.37
N ASP A 74 10.63 -27.25 -0.92
CA ASP A 74 9.83 -28.11 -1.80
C ASP A 74 8.89 -27.29 -2.69
N HIS A 75 8.25 -26.25 -2.13
CA HIS A 75 7.38 -25.35 -2.88
C HIS A 75 8.14 -24.63 -4.01
N LEU A 76 9.31 -24.06 -3.69
CA LEU A 76 10.15 -23.37 -4.68
C LEU A 76 10.59 -24.32 -5.79
N GLN A 77 10.98 -25.54 -5.42
CA GLN A 77 11.43 -26.53 -6.39
C GLN A 77 10.30 -27.00 -7.30
N GLU A 78 9.15 -27.37 -6.74
CA GLU A 78 8.03 -27.95 -7.48
C GLU A 78 7.23 -26.92 -8.30
N LYS A 79 7.08 -25.69 -7.78
CA LYS A 79 6.18 -24.67 -8.38
C LYS A 79 6.92 -23.63 -9.19
N HIS A 80 8.19 -23.37 -8.87
CA HIS A 80 8.96 -22.27 -9.46
C HIS A 80 10.26 -22.74 -10.11
N THR A 81 10.62 -24.04 -10.00
CA THR A 81 11.91 -24.57 -10.46
C THR A 81 13.10 -23.82 -9.82
N LEU A 82 12.91 -23.34 -8.59
CA LEU A 82 13.92 -22.63 -7.81
C LEU A 82 14.39 -23.50 -6.65
N SER A 83 15.67 -23.43 -6.33
CA SER A 83 16.26 -24.11 -5.17
C SER A 83 16.93 -23.09 -4.27
N ILE A 84 16.74 -23.23 -2.95
CA ILE A 84 17.44 -22.40 -1.97
C ILE A 84 18.93 -22.79 -1.98
N LEU A 85 19.80 -21.80 -2.14
CA LEU A 85 21.24 -22.02 -2.11
C LEU A 85 21.69 -22.40 -0.70
N SER A 86 22.71 -23.27 -0.61
CA SER A 86 23.25 -23.73 0.68
C SER A 86 23.75 -22.57 1.55
N GLU A 87 24.35 -21.55 0.94
CA GLU A 87 24.85 -20.33 1.60
C GLU A 87 23.72 -19.50 2.23
N ASP A 88 22.56 -19.40 1.57
CA ASP A 88 21.40 -18.63 2.03
C ASP A 88 20.62 -19.31 3.15
N THR A 89 20.86 -20.60 3.38
CA THR A 89 20.07 -21.39 4.34
C THR A 89 20.25 -20.90 5.79
N LEU A 90 21.45 -20.44 6.16
CA LEU A 90 21.70 -19.93 7.51
C LEU A 90 21.04 -18.58 7.74
N ASP A 91 21.08 -17.69 6.75
CA ASP A 91 20.48 -16.37 6.82
C ASP A 91 18.96 -16.43 6.85
N LEU A 92 18.36 -17.33 6.05
CA LEU A 92 16.93 -17.59 6.12
C LEU A 92 16.53 -18.14 7.50
N LYS A 93 17.34 -19.02 8.11
CA LYS A 93 17.12 -19.49 9.50
C LYS A 93 17.20 -18.35 10.51
N ALA A 94 18.17 -17.46 10.37
CA ALA A 94 18.29 -16.28 11.22
C ALA A 94 17.02 -15.41 11.12
N LEU A 95 16.51 -15.17 9.90
CA LEU A 95 15.27 -14.43 9.70
C LEU A 95 14.04 -15.12 10.28
N TRP A 96 13.91 -16.44 10.13
CA TRP A 96 12.80 -17.17 10.75
C TRP A 96 12.81 -17.03 12.26
N ASN A 97 13.99 -16.98 12.89
CA ASN A 97 14.10 -16.75 14.33
C ASN A 97 13.85 -15.29 14.70
N GLU A 98 14.40 -14.31 13.96
CA GLU A 98 14.22 -12.87 14.18
C GLU A 98 12.74 -12.47 14.18
N PHE A 99 11.96 -12.99 13.23
CA PHE A 99 10.54 -12.68 13.08
C PHE A 99 9.61 -13.72 13.73
N GLU A 100 10.18 -14.66 14.48
CA GLU A 100 9.46 -15.76 15.15
C GLU A 100 8.50 -16.51 14.20
N VAL A 101 8.96 -16.77 12.97
CA VAL A 101 8.16 -17.40 11.92
C VAL A 101 7.64 -18.76 12.38
N VAL A 102 6.33 -18.96 12.22
CA VAL A 102 5.63 -20.14 12.68
C VAL A 102 6.13 -21.37 11.92
N ARG A 103 6.70 -22.33 12.66
CA ARG A 103 7.28 -23.56 12.08
C ARG A 103 6.25 -24.52 11.51
N ASP A 104 5.08 -24.61 12.16
CA ASP A 104 3.94 -25.40 11.69
C ASP A 104 2.73 -24.48 11.55
N MET A 105 2.25 -24.35 10.32
CA MET A 105 1.09 -23.53 9.98
C MET A 105 -0.17 -23.85 10.82
N LYS A 106 -0.30 -25.05 11.39
CA LYS A 106 -1.40 -25.39 12.31
C LYS A 106 -1.43 -24.48 13.56
N ASN A 107 -0.28 -23.96 13.97
CA ASN A 107 -0.11 -23.10 15.14
C ASN A 107 -0.44 -21.63 14.86
N VAL A 108 -0.63 -21.24 13.60
CA VAL A 108 -1.12 -19.88 13.29
C VAL A 108 -2.54 -19.76 13.85
N PRO A 109 -2.86 -18.74 14.66
CA PRO A 109 -4.22 -18.56 15.18
C PRO A 109 -5.25 -18.48 14.05
N ARG A 110 -6.46 -18.98 14.29
CA ARG A 110 -7.57 -18.77 13.36
C ARG A 110 -7.84 -17.26 13.28
N ILE A 111 -8.00 -16.76 12.06
CA ILE A 111 -8.40 -15.37 11.85
C ILE A 111 -9.89 -15.27 12.20
N PRO A 112 -10.27 -14.46 13.20
CA PRO A 112 -11.67 -14.33 13.60
C PRO A 112 -12.42 -13.41 12.65
N GLY A 113 -13.68 -13.76 12.38
CA GLY A 113 -14.62 -12.93 11.64
C GLY A 113 -14.18 -12.55 10.23
N ARG A 114 -14.67 -11.39 9.79
CA ARG A 114 -14.38 -10.79 8.47
C ARG A 114 -13.19 -9.84 8.61
N GLN A 115 -12.22 -9.92 7.71
CA GLN A 115 -11.01 -9.08 7.76
C GLN A 115 -10.72 -8.44 6.39
N PRO A 116 -9.96 -7.33 6.35
CA PRO A 116 -9.37 -6.85 5.10
C PRO A 116 -8.51 -7.94 4.42
N PRO A 117 -8.30 -7.86 3.09
CA PRO A 117 -7.43 -8.80 2.40
C PRO A 117 -6.01 -8.70 2.93
N LEU A 118 -5.44 -9.85 3.29
CA LEU A 118 -4.03 -9.95 3.64
C LEU A 118 -3.18 -9.82 2.38
N PRO A 119 -2.11 -9.00 2.42
CA PRO A 119 -1.28 -8.75 1.26
C PRO A 119 -0.55 -10.02 0.83
N GLY A 120 -0.41 -10.18 -0.48
CA GLY A 120 0.30 -11.31 -1.09
C GLY A 120 -0.47 -12.64 -1.08
N ILE A 121 -1.70 -12.71 -0.56
CA ILE A 121 -2.53 -13.92 -0.60
C ILE A 121 -3.66 -13.76 -1.62
N HIS A 122 -3.89 -14.78 -2.45
CA HIS A 122 -4.92 -14.71 -3.49
C HIS A 122 -6.33 -14.71 -2.88
N ILE A 123 -7.18 -13.78 -3.33
CA ILE A 123 -8.61 -13.74 -2.97
C ILE A 123 -9.39 -14.67 -3.91
N ILE A 124 -10.06 -15.66 -3.35
CA ILE A 124 -10.88 -16.62 -4.10
C ILE A 124 -12.35 -16.47 -3.74
N LYS A 125 -13.23 -16.92 -4.64
CA LYS A 125 -14.66 -17.06 -4.34
C LYS A 125 -14.90 -18.30 -3.50
N GLY A 126 -15.82 -18.19 -2.55
CA GLY A 126 -16.21 -19.29 -1.68
C GLY A 126 -17.60 -19.10 -1.09
N LEU A 127 -17.91 -19.97 -0.13
CA LEU A 127 -19.18 -20.04 0.55
C LEU A 127 -18.93 -19.92 2.06
N PHE A 128 -19.72 -19.09 2.74
CA PHE A 128 -19.74 -18.91 4.18
C PHE A 128 -21.03 -19.48 4.74
N CYS A 129 -20.96 -20.27 5.81
CA CYS A 129 -22.15 -20.80 6.46
C CYS A 129 -22.85 -19.67 7.22
N GLN A 130 -24.15 -19.47 7.03
CA GLN A 130 -24.87 -18.40 7.73
C GLN A 130 -25.11 -18.69 9.22
N HIS A 131 -24.88 -19.94 9.65
CA HIS A 131 -25.17 -20.42 11.01
C HIS A 131 -23.92 -20.66 11.87
N CYS A 132 -22.72 -20.57 11.29
CA CYS A 132 -21.45 -20.67 12.02
C CYS A 132 -20.30 -20.03 11.24
N GLU A 133 -19.10 -19.97 11.81
CA GLU A 133 -17.94 -19.33 11.16
C GLU A 133 -17.25 -20.18 10.07
N GLN A 134 -17.88 -21.26 9.60
CA GLN A 134 -17.26 -22.17 8.64
C GLN A 134 -17.30 -21.60 7.21
N SER A 135 -16.15 -21.61 6.55
CA SER A 135 -15.99 -21.21 5.14
C SER A 135 -15.43 -22.36 4.31
N VAL A 136 -15.95 -22.54 3.10
CA VAL A 136 -15.48 -23.58 2.17
C VAL A 136 -15.53 -23.09 0.72
N GLN A 137 -14.72 -23.70 -0.14
CA GLN A 137 -14.64 -23.30 -1.55
C GLN A 137 -15.75 -23.90 -2.43
N LYS A 138 -16.27 -25.08 -2.06
CA LYS A 138 -17.16 -25.87 -2.92
C LYS A 138 -18.50 -26.13 -2.23
N THR A 139 -19.59 -26.05 -2.99
CA THR A 139 -20.95 -26.36 -2.52
C THR A 139 -21.08 -27.76 -1.94
N GLY A 140 -20.42 -28.76 -2.52
CA GLY A 140 -20.42 -30.13 -1.97
C GLY A 140 -19.81 -30.21 -0.57
N SER A 141 -18.75 -29.45 -0.30
CA SER A 141 -18.16 -29.34 1.04
C SER A 141 -19.09 -28.62 2.01
N MET A 142 -19.80 -27.58 1.54
CA MET A 142 -20.76 -26.84 2.38
C MET A 142 -21.96 -27.71 2.73
N ARG A 143 -22.47 -28.48 1.76
CA ARG A 143 -23.55 -29.44 1.98
C ARG A 143 -23.17 -30.50 3.00
N LYS A 144 -21.95 -31.05 2.91
CA LYS A 144 -21.45 -32.01 3.89
C LYS A 144 -21.37 -31.39 5.29
N HIS A 145 -20.81 -30.18 5.40
CA HIS A 145 -20.77 -29.42 6.66
C HIS A 145 -22.18 -29.22 7.24
N TRP A 146 -23.14 -28.78 6.43
CA TRP A 146 -24.53 -28.57 6.87
C TRP A 146 -25.14 -29.83 7.52
N TYR A 147 -25.13 -30.96 6.83
CA TYR A 147 -25.76 -32.16 7.35
C TYR A 147 -25.01 -32.85 8.49
N VAL A 148 -23.73 -32.53 8.69
CA VAL A 148 -22.91 -33.11 9.76
C VAL A 148 -22.91 -32.22 11.00
N ASP A 149 -22.53 -30.96 10.84
CA ASP A 149 -22.30 -30.03 11.96
C ASP A 149 -23.58 -29.31 12.40
N HIS A 150 -24.60 -29.27 11.53
CA HIS A 150 -25.93 -28.71 11.81
C HIS A 150 -27.02 -29.79 11.74
N ALA A 151 -26.70 -31.04 12.11
CA ALA A 151 -27.62 -32.20 12.02
C ALA A 151 -28.95 -32.04 12.80
N HIS A 152 -29.01 -31.11 13.76
CA HIS A 152 -30.23 -30.80 14.50
C HIS A 152 -31.21 -29.91 13.72
N ASP A 153 -30.71 -29.15 12.73
CA ASP A 153 -31.54 -28.35 11.83
C ASP A 153 -31.97 -29.21 10.63
N LYS A 154 -33.28 -29.35 10.44
CA LYS A 154 -33.86 -30.16 9.35
C LYS A 154 -34.12 -29.37 8.07
N THR A 155 -33.78 -28.09 8.04
CA THR A 155 -34.03 -27.22 6.88
C THR A 155 -33.23 -27.73 5.67
N PRO A 156 -33.87 -27.85 4.49
CA PRO A 156 -33.18 -28.27 3.28
C PRO A 156 -32.01 -27.34 2.92
N PHE A 157 -30.94 -27.92 2.40
CA PHE A 157 -29.78 -27.19 1.93
C PHE A 157 -30.16 -26.20 0.82
N SER A 158 -30.04 -24.90 1.09
CA SER A 158 -30.36 -23.82 0.16
C SER A 158 -29.39 -22.64 0.35
N GLU A 159 -29.20 -21.83 -0.70
CA GLU A 159 -28.34 -20.64 -0.62
C GLU A 159 -28.90 -19.64 0.40
N ASP A 160 -30.16 -19.23 0.25
CA ASP A 160 -30.76 -18.17 1.07
C ASP A 160 -30.74 -18.46 2.58
N TYR A 161 -30.81 -19.73 2.97
CA TYR A 161 -30.78 -20.13 4.39
C TYR A 161 -29.38 -20.57 4.85
N VAL A 162 -28.73 -21.49 4.13
CA VAL A 162 -27.53 -22.18 4.65
C VAL A 162 -26.25 -21.41 4.43
N TYR A 163 -26.06 -20.79 3.25
CA TYR A 163 -24.78 -20.20 2.90
C TYR A 163 -24.88 -18.94 2.05
N CYS A 164 -23.96 -18.00 2.23
CA CYS A 164 -23.81 -16.89 1.30
C CYS A 164 -22.52 -17.02 0.49
N ARG A 165 -22.51 -16.44 -0.72
CA ARG A 165 -21.29 -16.35 -1.53
C ARG A 165 -20.42 -15.22 -1.01
N ILE A 166 -19.15 -15.51 -0.78
CA ILE A 166 -18.19 -14.55 -0.23
C ILE A 166 -16.90 -14.52 -1.06
N ASN A 167 -16.13 -13.46 -0.84
CA ASN A 167 -14.71 -13.46 -1.14
C ASN A 167 -13.97 -13.97 0.10
N MET A 168 -12.99 -14.84 -0.10
CA MET A 168 -12.21 -15.40 1.01
C MET A 168 -10.75 -15.56 0.60
N GLN A 169 -9.87 -15.59 1.60
CA GLN A 169 -8.47 -15.93 1.43
C GLN A 169 -8.16 -17.23 2.16
N LEU A 170 -7.22 -17.99 1.60
CA LEU A 170 -6.73 -19.22 2.21
C LEU A 170 -5.40 -18.94 2.89
N LEU A 171 -5.41 -18.82 4.22
CA LEU A 171 -4.17 -18.60 4.96
C LEU A 171 -3.31 -19.86 5.02
N LEU A 172 -3.91 -21.06 5.02
CA LEU A 172 -3.19 -22.31 5.24
C LEU A 172 -3.66 -23.40 4.28
N SER A 173 -2.87 -23.70 3.25
CA SER A 173 -3.22 -24.74 2.26
C SER A 173 -3.40 -26.13 2.89
N SER A 174 -2.54 -26.49 3.86
CA SER A 174 -2.57 -27.79 4.54
C SER A 174 -3.76 -27.96 5.50
N ALA A 175 -4.15 -26.90 6.20
CA ALA A 175 -5.25 -26.91 7.17
C ALA A 175 -6.57 -26.37 6.61
N ARG A 176 -6.58 -25.90 5.35
CA ARG A 176 -7.73 -25.29 4.65
C ARG A 176 -8.48 -24.26 5.50
N ARG A 177 -7.75 -23.38 6.18
CA ARG A 177 -8.34 -22.29 6.97
C ARG A 177 -8.63 -21.10 6.07
N TYR A 178 -9.89 -21.03 5.65
CA TYR A 178 -10.46 -19.90 4.93
C TYR A 178 -11.00 -18.87 5.91
N PHE A 179 -10.92 -17.60 5.55
CA PHE A 179 -11.59 -16.51 6.25
C PHE A 179 -12.21 -15.56 5.25
N GLU A 180 -13.33 -14.95 5.64
CA GLU A 180 -14.04 -14.00 4.81
C GLU A 180 -13.24 -12.70 4.68
N VAL A 181 -13.11 -12.24 3.43
CA VAL A 181 -12.43 -11.01 3.10
C VAL A 181 -13.46 -9.93 2.87
N MET A 182 -13.42 -8.89 3.69
CA MET A 182 -14.04 -7.61 3.38
C MET A 182 -13.18 -6.97 2.32
N LEU A 183 -13.63 -7.06 1.07
CA LEU A 183 -13.11 -6.14 0.07
C LEU A 183 -13.35 -4.73 0.60
N PRO A 184 -12.38 -3.81 0.51
CA PRO A 184 -12.70 -2.41 0.72
C PRO A 184 -13.96 -2.15 -0.09
N PHE A 185 -14.94 -1.47 0.51
CA PHE A 185 -16.09 -1.01 -0.26
C PHE A 185 -15.49 -0.50 -1.54
N ALA A 186 -15.90 -1.09 -2.66
CA ALA A 186 -15.67 -0.42 -3.92
C ALA A 186 -16.42 0.88 -3.70
N PHE A 187 -15.70 1.90 -3.22
CA PHE A 187 -16.10 3.27 -3.40
C PHE A 187 -16.52 3.26 -4.85
N PRO A 188 -17.76 3.68 -5.16
CA PRO A 188 -18.17 3.78 -6.55
C PRO A 188 -16.98 4.40 -7.26
N GLN A 189 -16.54 3.81 -8.38
CA GLN A 189 -15.42 4.31 -9.19
C GLN A 189 -15.77 5.73 -9.67
N ARG A 190 -15.88 6.67 -8.75
CA ARG A 190 -15.76 8.07 -8.99
C ARG A 190 -14.30 8.23 -9.30
N ASP A 191 -14.08 8.85 -10.43
CA ASP A 191 -12.75 9.22 -10.86
C ASP A 191 -12.05 9.91 -9.68
N PRO A 192 -10.83 9.51 -9.28
CA PRO A 192 -10.05 10.24 -8.28
C PRO A 192 -10.01 11.74 -8.56
N TRP A 193 -10.09 12.13 -9.84
CA TRP A 193 -10.27 13.51 -10.27
C TRP A 193 -11.63 14.11 -9.89
N GLU A 194 -12.75 13.41 -10.08
CA GLU A 194 -14.07 13.87 -9.63
C GLU A 194 -14.11 14.06 -8.11
N MET A 195 -13.50 13.15 -7.35
CA MET A 195 -13.42 13.29 -5.89
C MET A 195 -12.57 14.50 -5.48
N TYR A 196 -11.45 14.72 -6.15
CA TYR A 196 -10.61 15.91 -5.96
C TYR A 196 -11.37 17.19 -6.31
N LEU A 197 -12.06 17.20 -7.45
CA LEU A 197 -12.90 18.32 -7.85
C LEU A 197 -13.98 18.57 -6.81
N GLU A 198 -14.82 17.61 -6.44
CA GLU A 198 -15.88 17.82 -5.43
C GLU A 198 -15.35 18.38 -4.08
N GLN A 199 -14.16 17.96 -3.65
CA GLN A 199 -13.51 18.47 -2.43
C GLN A 199 -13.05 19.93 -2.56
N HIS A 200 -12.74 20.38 -3.77
CA HIS A 200 -12.15 21.68 -4.05
C HIS A 200 -13.08 22.65 -4.81
N ASP A 201 -14.12 22.17 -5.49
CA ASP A 201 -15.06 22.94 -6.32
C ASP A 201 -15.87 23.88 -5.45
N SER A 202 -16.24 23.43 -4.24
CA SER A 202 -16.86 24.28 -3.21
C SER A 202 -15.95 25.38 -2.66
N LYS A 203 -14.63 25.31 -2.93
CA LYS A 203 -13.62 26.29 -2.49
C LYS A 203 -13.10 27.17 -3.63
N ILE A 204 -13.35 26.79 -4.88
CA ILE A 204 -13.05 27.63 -6.05
C ILE A 204 -14.18 28.64 -6.14
N SER A 205 -13.92 29.89 -5.75
CA SER A 205 -14.88 30.97 -5.92
C SER A 205 -15.23 31.09 -7.41
N THR A 206 -16.52 30.97 -7.75
CA THR A 206 -17.03 31.09 -9.12
C THR A 206 -17.07 32.55 -9.59
N GLU A 207 -16.71 33.50 -8.73
CA GLU A 207 -16.56 34.88 -9.14
C GLU A 207 -15.41 34.99 -10.13
N LEU A 208 -15.71 35.52 -11.33
CA LEU A 208 -14.73 35.84 -12.37
C LEU A 208 -13.76 36.88 -11.80
N THR A 209 -12.72 36.42 -11.13
CA THR A 209 -11.63 37.27 -10.69
C THR A 209 -10.94 37.78 -11.96
N VAL A 210 -10.94 39.10 -12.14
CA VAL A 210 -10.15 39.78 -13.17
C VAL A 210 -8.74 39.19 -13.11
N TYR A 211 -8.29 38.58 -14.22
CA TYR A 211 -7.02 37.86 -14.34
C TYR A 211 -5.83 38.81 -14.14
N LEU A 212 -5.54 39.13 -12.89
CA LEU A 212 -4.24 39.63 -12.50
C LEU A 212 -3.31 38.42 -12.44
N THR A 213 -2.09 38.58 -12.95
CA THR A 213 -1.05 37.56 -12.83
C THR A 213 -0.88 37.25 -11.33
N PRO A 214 -1.15 36.01 -10.87
CA PRO A 214 -1.07 35.69 -9.46
C PRO A 214 0.33 36.02 -8.95
N MET A 215 0.43 36.65 -7.79
CA MET A 215 1.75 36.81 -7.18
C MET A 215 2.29 35.42 -6.81
N LEU A 216 3.61 35.23 -6.91
CA LEU A 216 4.23 33.92 -6.61
C LEU A 216 3.85 33.39 -5.21
N SER A 217 3.54 34.27 -4.26
CA SER A 217 3.04 33.91 -2.92
C SER A 217 1.67 33.22 -2.93
N GLU A 218 0.83 33.50 -3.92
CA GLU A 218 -0.54 33.01 -4.05
C GLU A 218 -0.63 31.66 -4.77
N VAL A 219 0.45 31.22 -5.41
CA VAL A 219 0.52 29.92 -6.08
C VAL A 219 0.54 28.80 -5.03
N PRO A 220 -0.37 27.80 -5.12
CA PRO A 220 -0.39 26.65 -4.22
C PRO A 220 0.95 25.90 -4.18
N PRO A 221 1.38 25.36 -3.01
CA PRO A 221 2.65 24.66 -2.88
C PRO A 221 2.85 23.54 -3.91
N LEU A 222 1.81 22.74 -4.16
CA LEU A 222 1.87 21.66 -5.14
C LEU A 222 2.22 22.17 -6.55
N GLN A 223 1.65 23.31 -6.97
CA GLN A 223 1.96 23.90 -8.27
C GLN A 223 3.36 24.53 -8.32
N LYS A 224 3.89 24.97 -7.17
CA LYS A 224 5.29 25.42 -7.04
C LYS A 224 6.24 24.26 -7.22
N ASP A 225 6.01 23.18 -6.48
CA ASP A 225 6.86 22.00 -6.45
C ASP A 225 6.94 21.30 -7.82
N THR A 226 5.82 21.28 -8.56
CA THR A 226 5.79 20.70 -9.90
C THR A 226 6.16 21.67 -11.02
N GLY A 227 6.35 22.96 -10.71
CA GLY A 227 6.61 24.01 -11.72
C GLY A 227 5.42 24.33 -12.64
N TRP A 228 4.21 23.79 -12.38
CA TRP A 228 3.03 24.01 -13.23
C TRP A 228 2.66 25.50 -13.33
N HIS A 229 2.88 26.26 -12.26
CA HIS A 229 2.63 27.70 -12.24
C HIS A 229 3.43 28.48 -13.28
N LEU A 230 4.66 28.03 -13.62
CA LEU A 230 5.48 28.64 -14.66
C LEU A 230 4.85 28.43 -16.04
N PHE A 231 4.28 27.25 -16.29
CA PHE A 231 3.58 26.93 -17.53
C PHE A 231 2.27 27.71 -17.68
N PHE A 232 1.55 27.94 -16.58
CA PHE A 232 0.27 28.66 -16.62
C PHE A 232 0.41 30.18 -16.64
N THR A 233 1.59 30.75 -16.32
CA THR A 233 1.81 32.21 -16.36
C THR A 233 1.45 32.82 -17.71
N ASP A 234 1.80 32.16 -18.82
CA ASP A 234 1.49 32.61 -20.18
C ASP A 234 0.01 32.43 -20.54
N VAL A 235 -0.63 31.41 -19.97
CA VAL A 235 -2.04 31.05 -20.21
C VAL A 235 -2.97 32.04 -19.54
N ILE A 236 -2.64 32.46 -18.32
CA ILE A 236 -3.43 33.41 -17.53
C ILE A 236 -3.52 34.77 -18.22
N ILE A 237 -2.49 35.16 -18.98
CA ILE A 237 -2.42 36.47 -19.65
C ILE A 237 -3.20 36.47 -20.97
N SER A 238 -3.42 35.32 -21.60
CA SER A 238 -4.09 35.22 -22.91
C SER A 238 -5.13 34.10 -22.94
N PRO A 239 -6.44 34.43 -22.91
CA PRO A 239 -7.52 33.45 -23.02
C PRO A 239 -7.42 32.58 -24.29
N ARG A 240 -6.84 33.11 -25.38
CA ARG A 240 -6.62 32.34 -26.63
C ARG A 240 -5.64 31.18 -26.45
N LYS A 241 -4.64 31.33 -25.57
CA LYS A 241 -3.72 30.23 -25.26
C LYS A 241 -4.43 29.13 -24.48
N MET A 242 -5.43 29.46 -23.66
CA MET A 242 -6.17 28.44 -22.90
C MET A 242 -6.85 27.40 -23.80
N ASP A 243 -7.44 27.83 -24.92
CA ASP A 243 -8.02 26.91 -25.91
C ASP A 243 -6.94 26.02 -26.56
N GLU A 244 -5.75 26.55 -26.84
CA GLU A 244 -4.61 25.79 -27.37
C GLU A 244 -4.12 24.73 -26.37
N TYR A 245 -4.01 25.08 -25.09
CA TYR A 245 -3.62 24.15 -24.04
C TYR A 245 -4.70 23.09 -23.78
N LEU A 246 -5.99 23.45 -23.80
CA LEU A 246 -7.07 22.47 -23.67
C LEU A 246 -6.97 21.40 -24.76
N VAL A 247 -6.62 21.77 -25.99
CA VAL A 247 -6.37 20.82 -27.09
C VAL A 247 -5.19 19.88 -26.80
N TRP A 248 -4.17 20.31 -26.04
CA TRP A 248 -3.03 19.45 -25.68
C TRP A 248 -3.36 18.46 -24.55
N ILE A 249 -4.32 18.81 -23.70
CA ILE A 249 -4.72 17.99 -22.55
C ILE A 249 -5.85 17.02 -22.92
N VAL A 250 -6.53 17.22 -24.07
CA VAL A 250 -7.46 16.23 -24.62
C VAL A 250 -6.69 14.92 -24.81
N LEU A 251 -7.12 13.87 -24.09
CA LEU A 251 -6.54 12.54 -24.18
C LEU A 251 -6.49 12.11 -25.65
N PRO A 252 -5.32 11.70 -26.18
CA PRO A 252 -5.26 11.21 -27.55
C PRO A 252 -6.22 10.03 -27.70
N PRO A 253 -6.88 9.88 -28.88
CA PRO A 253 -7.72 8.73 -29.12
C PRO A 253 -6.94 7.45 -28.84
N HIS A 254 -7.60 6.43 -28.28
CA HIS A 254 -7.02 5.19 -27.74
C HIS A 254 -6.09 4.39 -28.68
N ASN A 255 -5.89 4.84 -29.91
CA ASN A 255 -5.20 4.16 -30.99
C ASN A 255 -3.83 4.78 -31.36
N VAL A 256 -3.36 5.79 -30.62
CA VAL A 256 -2.01 6.36 -30.85
C VAL A 256 -0.96 5.42 -30.24
N LEU A 257 -0.01 4.97 -31.07
CA LEU A 257 1.05 4.01 -30.72
C LEU A 257 2.01 4.54 -29.65
N ASP A 258 2.14 5.86 -29.55
CA ASP A 258 2.94 6.53 -28.53
C ASP A 258 2.05 6.92 -27.35
N GLY A 259 2.47 6.54 -26.13
CA GLY A 259 1.74 6.87 -24.90
C GLY A 259 1.49 8.37 -24.76
N TRP A 260 0.39 8.72 -24.09
CA TRP A 260 -0.06 10.11 -23.87
C TRP A 260 1.07 11.04 -23.39
N GLU A 261 1.96 10.52 -22.55
CA GLU A 261 3.07 11.25 -21.97
C GLU A 261 4.11 11.68 -23.04
N THR A 262 4.41 10.82 -24.01
CA THR A 262 5.32 11.13 -25.12
C THR A 262 4.73 12.20 -26.03
N HIS A 263 3.42 12.12 -26.29
CA HIS A 263 2.71 13.12 -27.09
C HIS A 263 2.71 14.49 -26.42
N LEU A 264 2.35 14.53 -25.13
CA LEU A 264 2.33 15.75 -24.33
C LEU A 264 3.73 16.38 -24.22
N LYS A 265 4.76 15.56 -23.96
CA LYS A 265 6.16 16.02 -23.93
C LYS A 265 6.60 16.61 -25.26
N GLY A 266 6.21 16.01 -26.39
CA GLY A 266 6.48 16.54 -27.73
C GLY A 266 5.89 17.95 -27.91
N LYS A 267 4.61 18.12 -27.57
CA LYS A 267 3.93 19.43 -27.64
C LYS A 267 4.56 20.49 -26.74
N ILE A 268 4.95 20.11 -25.52
CA ILE A 268 5.65 21.02 -24.60
C ILE A 268 7.00 21.44 -25.18
N VAL A 269 7.78 20.50 -25.75
CA VAL A 269 9.09 20.81 -26.35
C VAL A 269 8.95 21.73 -27.57
N ASP A 270 7.94 21.52 -28.41
CA ASP A 270 7.68 22.37 -29.56
C ASP A 270 7.32 23.80 -29.11
N TYR A 271 6.46 23.95 -28.10
CA TYR A 271 6.09 25.26 -27.55
C TYR A 271 7.25 26.03 -26.94
N VAL A 272 8.13 25.35 -26.19
CA VAL A 272 9.28 26.02 -25.54
C VAL A 272 10.33 26.50 -26.56
N ARG A 273 10.30 26.00 -27.80
CA ARG A 273 11.23 26.43 -28.86
C ARG A 273 10.78 27.68 -29.62
N GLU A 274 9.51 28.04 -29.55
CA GLU A 274 8.95 29.25 -30.17
C GLU A 274 9.09 30.47 -29.26
#